data_AF-A0A7J2TE85-F1
#
_entry.id   AF-A0A7J2TE85-F1
#
_cell.length_a   1.000
_cell.length_b   1.000
_cell.length_c   1.000
_cell.angle_alpha   90.00
_cell.angle_beta   90.00
_cell.angle_gamma   90.00
#
_symmetry.space_group_name_H-M   'P 1'
#
loop_
_entity.id
_entity.type
_entity.pdbx_description
1 polymer ?
#
loop_
_entity_poly.entity_id
_entity_poly.type
_entity_poly.pdbx_seq_one_letter_code
_entity_poly.pdbx_strand_id
1 'polypeptide(L)'
;MKEILNQIKGLSAGDLVMLEWHDASIGKSLSNGVSGIDVPVKSWGVFVGVLGQKRKHIILAQNCFRYSDGLYDIDYTAVPVPWAIGVTVLASAHVAAEEAKQLLNSFLINEKAKNKKPSLGRCLRQQRVRNHD
;
A
#
# COMPACT_ATOMS: atom_id res chain seq x y z
N MET A 1 7.12 4.81 20.26
CA MET A 1 7.84 4.94 18.96
C MET A 1 8.95 3.89 18.77
N LYS A 2 9.79 3.56 19.77
CA LYS A 2 10.79 2.47 19.59
C LYS A 2 10.13 1.10 19.40
N GLU A 3 9.00 0.87 20.06
CA GLU A 3 8.26 -0.39 20.01
C GLU A 3 7.63 -0.66 18.64
N ILE A 4 6.96 0.33 18.02
CA ILE A 4 6.38 0.18 16.67
C ILE A 4 7.45 -0.12 15.63
N LEU A 5 8.63 0.50 15.75
CA LEU A 5 9.75 0.23 14.85
C LEU A 5 10.26 -1.20 14.98
N ASN A 6 10.24 -1.76 16.20
CA ASN A 6 10.60 -3.16 16.42
C ASN A 6 9.53 -4.10 15.87
N GLN A 7 8.24 -3.79 16.05
CA GLN A 7 7.13 -4.55 15.45
C GLN A 7 7.25 -4.56 13.92
N ILE A 8 7.47 -3.41 13.29
CA ILE A 8 7.64 -3.29 11.83
C ILE A 8 8.88 -4.06 11.35
N LYS A 9 9.99 -4.05 12.10
CA LYS A 9 11.20 -4.82 11.76
C LYS A 9 10.99 -6.34 11.83
N GLY A 10 10.02 -6.80 12.62
CA GLY A 10 9.65 -8.20 12.73
C GLY A 10 8.73 -8.69 11.60
N LEU A 11 8.20 -7.80 10.77
CA LEU A 11 7.31 -8.15 9.67
C LEU A 11 8.09 -8.68 8.47
N SER A 12 7.56 -9.72 7.84
CA SER A 12 8.05 -10.26 6.59
C SER A 12 7.12 -9.87 5.44
N ALA A 13 7.71 -9.61 4.27
CA ALA A 13 6.91 -9.34 3.07
C ALA A 13 6.03 -10.56 2.77
N GLY A 14 4.72 -10.34 2.62
CA GLY A 14 3.72 -11.40 2.46
C GLY A 14 2.88 -11.67 3.71
N ASP A 15 3.20 -11.09 4.86
CA ASP A 15 2.38 -11.20 6.06
C ASP A 15 1.07 -10.41 5.91
N LEU A 16 -0.06 -11.01 6.26
CA LEU A 16 -1.33 -10.28 6.38
C LEU A 16 -1.37 -9.60 7.75
N VAL A 17 -1.48 -8.27 7.75
CA VAL A 17 -1.42 -7.46 8.95
C VAL A 17 -2.62 -6.53 9.09
N MET A 18 -2.95 -6.21 10.33
CA MET A 18 -3.76 -5.07 10.70
C MET A 18 -2.84 -3.98 11.24
N LEU A 19 -2.88 -2.80 10.62
CA LEU A 19 -2.15 -1.61 11.02
C LEU A 19 -3.11 -0.60 11.63
N GLU A 20 -2.81 -0.17 12.85
CA GLU A 20 -3.53 0.91 13.53
C GLU A 20 -2.71 2.19 13.39
N TRP A 21 -3.33 3.28 12.93
CA TRP A 21 -2.65 4.55 12.69
C TRP A 21 -3.61 5.74 12.81
N HIS A 22 -3.05 6.93 12.97
CA HIS A 22 -3.84 8.17 12.98
C HIS A 22 -3.80 8.87 11.62
N ASP A 23 -4.96 9.08 11.03
CA ASP A 23 -5.11 9.83 9.80
C ASP A 23 -5.45 11.30 10.08
N ALA A 24 -4.48 12.17 9.82
CA ALA A 24 -4.64 13.62 9.93
C ALA A 24 -5.32 14.26 8.70
N SER A 25 -5.59 13.49 7.65
CA SER A 25 -6.19 13.97 6.39
C SER A 25 -7.72 13.90 6.39
N ILE A 26 -8.31 12.80 6.87
CA ILE A 26 -9.77 12.65 7.01
C ILE A 26 -10.33 13.50 8.16
N GLY A 27 -9.54 13.76 9.20
CA GLY A 27 -9.96 14.68 10.27
C GLY A 27 -10.40 16.04 9.75
N LYS A 28 -9.76 16.54 8.68
CA LYS A 28 -10.09 17.82 8.05
C LYS A 28 -11.43 17.84 7.31
N SER A 29 -11.89 16.70 6.78
CA SER A 29 -13.14 16.65 6.00
C SER A 29 -14.38 16.44 6.86
N LEU A 30 -14.24 15.81 8.03
CA LEU A 30 -15.33 15.58 8.99
C LEU A 30 -15.45 16.67 10.06
N SER A 31 -14.35 17.34 10.39
CA SER A 31 -14.40 18.51 11.26
C SER A 31 -14.87 19.71 10.45
N ASN A 32 -16.03 20.30 10.77
CA ASN A 32 -16.48 21.59 10.22
C ASN A 32 -15.53 22.75 10.63
N GLY A 33 -14.26 22.72 10.19
CA GLY A 33 -13.24 23.71 10.55
C GLY A 33 -12.52 23.49 11.88
N VAL A 34 -12.76 22.40 12.62
CA VAL A 34 -11.99 22.08 13.84
C VAL A 34 -10.68 21.42 13.44
N SER A 35 -9.64 22.23 13.26
CA SER A 35 -8.31 21.74 12.90
C SER A 35 -7.75 20.77 13.96
N GLY A 36 -7.13 19.68 13.50
CA GLY A 36 -6.25 18.87 14.36
C GLY A 36 -6.85 17.61 14.98
N ILE A 37 -7.96 17.06 14.47
CA ILE A 37 -8.44 15.75 14.93
C ILE A 37 -7.70 14.64 14.17
N ASP A 38 -6.78 13.98 14.85
CA ASP A 38 -6.21 12.72 14.42
C ASP A 38 -7.30 11.63 14.46
N VAL A 39 -7.68 11.09 13.30
CA VAL A 39 -8.73 10.06 13.22
C VAL A 39 -8.08 8.69 13.38
N PRO A 40 -8.49 7.86 14.37
CA PRO A 40 -7.97 6.51 14.48
C PRO A 40 -8.48 5.63 13.34
N VAL A 41 -7.56 5.05 12.58
CA VAL A 41 -7.83 4.19 11.42
C VAL A 41 -7.22 2.81 11.67
N LYS A 42 -7.97 1.78 11.28
CA LYS A 42 -7.47 0.41 11.13
C LYS A 42 -7.44 0.07 9.65
N SER A 43 -6.28 -0.31 9.16
CA SER A 43 -6.08 -0.75 7.79
C SER A 43 -5.63 -2.20 7.79
N TRP A 44 -6.25 -3.01 6.95
CA TRP A 44 -5.87 -4.40 6.72
C TRP A 44 -5.21 -4.53 5.36
N GLY A 45 -4.18 -5.38 5.27
CA GLY A 45 -3.55 -5.68 3.99
C GLY A 45 -2.30 -6.53 4.15
N VAL A 46 -1.78 -7.00 3.02
CA VAL A 46 -0.53 -7.74 2.93
C VAL A 46 0.62 -6.75 3.05
N PHE A 47 1.50 -6.95 4.02
CA PHE A 47 2.70 -6.15 4.17
C PHE A 47 3.65 -6.41 3.01
N VAL A 48 3.94 -5.37 2.23
CA VAL A 48 4.85 -5.44 1.08
C VAL A 48 6.24 -4.96 1.47
N GLY A 49 6.31 -3.92 2.32
CA GLY A 49 7.57 -3.39 2.81
C GLY A 49 7.47 -1.97 3.34
N VAL A 50 8.63 -1.38 3.66
CA VAL A 50 8.76 0.02 4.10
C VAL A 50 9.58 0.80 3.07
N LEU A 51 8.98 1.80 2.44
CA LEU A 51 9.57 2.57 1.33
C LEU A 51 9.67 4.06 1.64
N GLY A 52 10.50 4.77 0.86
CA GLY A 52 10.65 6.23 0.91
C GLY A 52 12.03 6.71 1.35
N GLN A 53 12.47 7.84 0.76
CA GLN A 53 13.77 8.46 1.03
C GLN A 53 13.70 9.50 2.17
N LYS A 54 12.80 10.48 2.06
CA LYS A 54 12.64 11.56 3.06
C LYS A 54 11.81 11.14 4.28
N ARG A 55 10.74 10.38 4.04
CA ARG A 55 9.88 9.79 5.08
C ARG A 55 9.59 8.35 4.72
N LYS A 56 9.71 7.48 5.73
CA LYS A 56 9.42 6.06 5.59
C LYS A 56 7.91 5.84 5.67
N HIS A 57 7.39 5.05 4.74
CA HIS A 57 5.99 4.67 4.64
C HIS A 57 5.88 3.16 4.66
N ILE A 58 4.97 2.64 5.46
CA ILE A 58 4.54 1.24 5.49
C ILE A 58 3.61 1.05 4.30
N ILE A 59 3.90 0.07 3.45
CA ILE A 59 3.10 -0.23 2.27
C ILE A 59 2.33 -1.52 2.52
N LEU A 60 1.00 -1.42 2.48
CA LEU A 60 0.07 -2.54 2.58
C LEU A 60 -0.64 -2.71 1.24
N ALA A 61 -0.53 -3.89 0.62
CA ALA A 61 -1.35 -4.25 -0.54
C ALA A 61 -2.73 -4.70 -0.06
N GLN A 62 -3.78 -4.09 -0.60
CA GLN A 62 -5.17 -4.39 -0.28
C GLN A 62 -5.78 -5.28 -1.36
N ASN A 63 -5.58 -4.92 -2.63
CA ASN A 63 -5.98 -5.72 -3.78
C ASN A 63 -4.75 -6.04 -4.61
N CYS A 64 -4.66 -7.28 -5.06
CA CYS A 64 -3.65 -7.72 -6.02
C CYS A 64 -4.35 -8.09 -7.32
N PHE A 65 -4.13 -7.30 -8.37
CA PHE A 65 -4.64 -7.58 -9.71
C PHE A 65 -3.56 -8.33 -10.49
N ARG A 66 -3.85 -9.58 -10.82
CA ARG A 66 -2.99 -10.37 -11.70
C ARG A 66 -3.49 -10.26 -13.14
N TYR A 67 -2.73 -9.56 -13.97
CA TYR A 67 -2.94 -9.55 -15.42
C TYR A 67 -2.24 -10.76 -16.06
N SER A 68 -2.18 -10.80 -17.40
CA SER A 68 -1.41 -11.80 -18.14
C SER A 68 0.11 -11.60 -18.00
N ASP A 69 0.86 -12.69 -18.11
CA ASP A 69 2.33 -12.71 -18.22
C ASP A 69 3.10 -12.08 -17.04
N GLY A 70 2.68 -12.35 -15.80
CA GLY A 70 3.41 -11.93 -14.60
C GLY A 70 3.36 -10.43 -14.31
N LEU A 71 2.47 -9.71 -15.00
CA LEU A 71 2.16 -8.33 -14.69
C LEU A 71 1.16 -8.27 -13.54
N TYR A 72 1.61 -7.71 -12.41
CA TYR A 72 0.76 -7.42 -11.27
C TYR A 72 0.54 -5.91 -11.15
N ASP A 73 -0.65 -5.52 -10.73
CA ASP A 73 -0.94 -4.18 -10.23
C ASP A 73 -1.58 -4.30 -8.85
N ILE A 74 -1.40 -3.28 -8.03
CA ILE A 74 -1.82 -3.33 -6.63
C ILE A 74 -2.55 -2.06 -6.22
N ASP A 75 -3.68 -2.24 -5.55
CA ASP A 75 -4.22 -1.20 -4.69
C ASP A 75 -3.45 -1.27 -3.37
N TYR A 76 -2.92 -0.14 -2.93
CA TYR A 76 -2.10 -0.09 -1.72
C TYR A 76 -2.52 1.05 -0.82
N THR A 77 -2.31 0.84 0.48
CA THR A 77 -2.31 1.89 1.49
C THR A 77 -0.88 2.18 1.90
N ALA A 78 -0.47 3.45 1.81
CA ALA A 78 0.84 3.92 2.27
C ALA A 78 0.69 4.76 3.53
N VAL A 79 1.14 4.24 4.68
CA VAL A 79 1.03 4.90 5.97
C VAL A 79 2.41 5.42 6.40
N PRO A 80 2.58 6.72 6.69
CA PRO A 80 3.81 7.23 7.27
C PRO A 80 4.12 6.52 8.59
N VAL A 81 5.35 6.01 8.75
CA VAL A 81 5.78 5.31 9.97
C VAL A 81 5.50 6.11 11.26
N PRO A 82 5.68 7.45 11.32
CA PRO A 82 5.37 8.21 12.52
C PRO A 82 3.90 8.21 12.94
N TRP A 83 2.98 7.87 12.03
CA TRP A 83 1.54 7.84 12.30
C TRP A 83 1.04 6.47 12.77
N ALA A 84 1.87 5.43 12.64
CA ALA A 84 1.56 4.09 13.09
C ALA A 84 1.58 4.00 14.62
N ILE A 85 0.53 3.39 15.18
CA ILE A 85 0.31 3.17 16.60
C ILE A 85 0.67 1.73 16.98
N GLY A 86 0.18 0.76 16.19
CA GLY A 86 0.32 -0.66 16.47
C GLY A 86 0.23 -1.51 15.19
N VAL A 87 0.94 -2.63 15.17
CA VAL A 87 0.78 -3.66 14.13
C VAL A 87 0.40 -4.99 14.76
N THR A 88 -0.63 -5.63 14.22
CA THR A 88 -1.00 -7.01 14.56
C THR A 88 -0.85 -7.89 13.33
N VAL A 89 -0.06 -8.96 13.44
CA VAL A 89 0.01 -9.99 12.40
C VAL A 89 -1.20 -10.90 12.52
N LEU A 90 -2.00 -10.96 11.46
CA LEU A 90 -3.19 -11.82 11.41
C LEU A 90 -2.86 -13.18 10.81
N ALA A 91 -2.02 -13.21 9.78
CA ALA A 91 -1.49 -14.44 9.20
C ALA A 91 -0.07 -14.22 8.68
N SER A 92 0.88 -15.00 9.18
CA SER A 92 2.26 -15.02 8.68
C SER A 92 2.31 -15.70 7.31
N ALA A 93 3.09 -15.13 6.38
CA ALA A 93 3.28 -15.66 5.02
C ALA A 93 1.95 -15.98 4.30
N HIS A 94 0.95 -15.09 4.45
CA HIS A 94 -0.34 -15.21 3.76
C HIS A 94 -0.16 -15.24 2.24
N VAL A 95 0.81 -14.47 1.74
CA VAL A 95 1.28 -14.50 0.36
C VAL A 95 2.70 -15.06 0.35
N ALA A 96 3.02 -15.89 -0.64
CA ALA A 96 4.35 -16.47 -0.79
C ALA A 96 5.40 -15.37 -0.98
N ALA A 97 6.60 -15.56 -0.43
CA ALA A 97 7.66 -14.54 -0.49
C ALA A 97 8.02 -14.11 -1.93
N GLU A 98 7.95 -15.03 -2.90
CA GLU A 98 8.21 -14.69 -4.31
C GLU A 98 7.11 -13.83 -4.92
N GLU A 99 5.85 -14.10 -4.59
CA GLU A 99 4.72 -13.27 -5.02
C GLU A 99 4.79 -11.90 -4.32
N ALA A 100 5.13 -11.83 -3.04
CA ALA A 100 5.34 -10.56 -2.33
C ALA A 100 6.45 -9.70 -2.96
N LYS A 101 7.54 -10.32 -3.43
CA LYS A 101 8.59 -9.62 -4.21
C LYS A 101 8.07 -9.13 -5.55
N GLN A 102 7.23 -9.90 -6.24
CA GLN A 102 6.60 -9.47 -7.49
C GLN A 102 5.70 -8.25 -7.25
N LEU A 103 4.88 -8.25 -6.19
CA LEU A 103 4.05 -7.10 -5.81
C LEU A 103 4.90 -5.85 -5.52
N LEU A 104 6.01 -6.02 -4.79
CA LEU A 104 6.95 -4.93 -4.53
C LEU A 104 7.58 -4.38 -5.82
N ASN A 105 7.97 -5.26 -6.74
CA ASN A 105 8.55 -4.84 -8.03
C ASN A 105 7.53 -4.09 -8.89
N SER A 106 6.29 -4.57 -8.96
CA SER A 106 5.19 -3.89 -9.64
C SER A 106 4.93 -2.49 -9.08
N PHE A 107 4.96 -2.34 -7.75
CA PHE A 107 4.85 -1.04 -7.09
C PHE A 107 5.95 -0.05 -7.56
N LEU A 108 7.20 -0.52 -7.66
CA LEU A 108 8.33 0.31 -8.08
C LEU A 108 8.33 0.64 -9.59
N ILE A 109 7.85 -0.29 -10.43
CA ILE A 109 7.77 -0.08 -11.89
C ILE A 109 6.78 1.04 -12.22
N ASN A 110 5.65 1.11 -11.51
CA ASN A 110 4.67 2.17 -11.67
C ASN A 110 5.25 3.57 -11.38
N GLU A 111 6.19 3.73 -10.43
CA GLU A 111 6.89 5.02 -10.21
C GLU A 111 7.80 5.42 -11.38
N LYS A 112 8.55 4.45 -11.94
CA LYS A 112 9.44 4.72 -13.08
C LYS A 112 8.68 5.06 -14.35
N ALA A 113 7.52 4.44 -14.56
CA ALA A 113 6.63 4.75 -15.68
C ALA A 113 6.00 6.15 -15.55
N LYS A 114 5.62 6.58 -14.34
CA LYS A 114 5.07 7.93 -14.07
C LYS A 114 6.09 9.05 -14.29
N ASN A 115 7.38 8.80 -14.06
CA ASN A 115 8.45 9.81 -14.22
C ASN A 115 9.03 9.92 -15.64
N LYS A 116 8.69 9.01 -16.56
CA LYS A 116 8.94 9.22 -17.99
C LYS A 116 7.81 10.06 -18.55
N LYS A 117 8.10 11.27 -19.05
CA LYS A 117 7.20 11.95 -20.00
C LYS A 117 6.75 10.90 -21.02
N PRO A 118 5.45 10.76 -21.33
CA PRO A 118 5.00 9.75 -22.28
C PRO A 118 5.50 10.14 -23.66
N SER A 119 6.69 9.66 -24.02
CA SER A 119 7.18 9.71 -25.39
C SER A 119 6.45 8.61 -26.15
N LEU A 120 5.50 9.04 -26.98
CA LEU A 120 4.92 8.31 -28.11
C LEU A 120 3.96 7.16 -27.77
N GLY A 121 2.66 7.47 -27.90
CA GLY A 121 1.92 6.90 -29.03
C GLY A 121 1.34 5.50 -28.89
N ARG A 122 0.76 5.12 -27.75
CA ARG A 122 -0.28 4.07 -27.71
C ARG A 122 -1.22 4.30 -26.54
N CYS A 123 -2.23 5.12 -26.78
CA CYS A 123 -3.51 4.98 -26.08
C CYS A 123 -4.10 3.64 -26.55
N LEU A 124 -3.69 2.55 -25.90
CA LEU A 124 -4.47 1.31 -25.95
C LEU A 124 -5.74 1.63 -25.18
N ARG A 125 -6.77 2.06 -25.92
CA ARG A 125 -8.16 2.08 -25.45
C ARG A 125 -8.37 0.76 -24.71
N GLN A 126 -8.56 0.81 -23.40
CA GLN A 126 -9.16 -0.30 -22.68
C GLN A 126 -10.46 -0.63 -23.41
N GLN A 127 -10.48 -1.78 -24.08
CA GLN A 127 -11.72 -2.29 -24.64
C GLN A 127 -12.62 -2.62 -23.46
N ARG A 128 -13.80 -1.99 -23.43
CA ARG A 128 -14.88 -2.42 -22.54
C ARG A 128 -15.19 -3.88 -22.88
N VAL A 129 -14.72 -4.80 -22.04
CA VAL A 129 -15.23 -6.16 -22.03
C VAL A 129 -16.64 -6.07 -21.44
N ARG A 130 -17.63 -6.59 -22.18
CA ARG A 130 -18.98 -6.74 -21.64
C ARG A 130 -18.92 -7.82 -20.57
N ASN A 131 -19.17 -7.44 -19.32
CA ASN A 131 -19.37 -8.40 -18.23
C ASN A 131 -20.87 -8.70 -18.13
N HIS A 132 -21.18 -10.00 -18.24
CA HIS A 132 -22.48 -10.65 -18.06
C HIS A 132 -23.56 -10.23 -19.07
N ASP A 133 -24.21 -11.23 -19.69
CA ASP A 133 -25.42 -11.05 -20.49
C ASP A 133 -26.59 -10.51 -19.66
#